data_AF-A0A1G5ZEJ9-F1
#
_entry.id   AF-A0A1G5ZEJ9-F1
#
_cell.length_a   1.000
_cell.length_b   1.000
_cell.length_c   1.000
_cell.angle_alpha   90.00
_cell.angle_beta   90.00
_cell.angle_gamma   90.00
#
_symmetry.space_group_name_H-M   'P 1'
#
loop_
_entity.id
_entity.type
_entity.pdbx_description
1 polymer ?
#
loop_
_entity_poly.entity_id
_entity_poly.type
_entity_poly.pdbx_seq_one_letter_code
_entity_poly.pdbx_strand_id
1 'polypeptide(L)'
;MIEVNSSYYGFFSNNQTPDVIQTTDYYDRHIKGAGHLGEDFKSYYKGEIKMGDTPSLLYLMQGNPEDPTGESWGGSFESISRSARVVYDRMTTLADTVAFCSVLEFRLKGPEINVPADSAVFWMEVPYGNSKQIWPGYYLGNGNYAINYAPKQAEILRYHITSKIPGSPALAGELVVSNRWPGKPNETDYLLGKNWYSDSSDPEKYDGKLQGGKTLLKWRNDILADWGKRWEWLRVD
;
A
#
# COMPACT_ATOMS: atom_id res chain seq x y z
N MET A 1 -14.97 4.72 7.45
CA MET A 1 -13.74 4.82 6.64
C MET A 1 -13.02 3.49 6.74
N ILE A 2 -12.51 2.97 5.64
CA ILE A 2 -11.79 1.70 5.58
C ILE A 2 -10.39 1.98 5.04
N GLU A 3 -9.36 1.70 5.84
CA GLU A 3 -7.96 1.77 5.46
C GLU A 3 -7.51 0.39 4.96
N VAL A 4 -7.45 0.22 3.64
CA VAL A 4 -7.08 -1.06 3.03
C VAL A 4 -5.62 -1.01 2.60
N ASN A 5 -4.76 -1.66 3.37
CA ASN A 5 -3.31 -1.72 3.14
C ASN A 5 -2.88 -2.98 2.39
N SER A 6 -3.65 -4.08 2.48
CA SER A 6 -3.21 -5.37 1.92
C SER A 6 -4.28 -6.28 1.34
N SER A 7 -5.53 -6.27 1.82
CA SER A 7 -6.48 -7.33 1.44
C SER A 7 -6.80 -7.34 -0.06
N TYR A 8 -6.74 -6.16 -0.71
CA TYR A 8 -6.94 -6.00 -2.16
C TYR A 8 -5.98 -6.85 -3.01
N TYR A 9 -4.78 -7.16 -2.53
CA TYR A 9 -3.87 -8.06 -3.23
C TYR A 9 -4.45 -9.47 -3.38
N GLY A 10 -5.34 -9.89 -2.47
CA GLY A 10 -6.08 -11.15 -2.57
C GLY A 10 -6.92 -11.28 -3.84
N PHE A 11 -7.13 -10.20 -4.59
CA PHE A 11 -7.84 -10.23 -5.86
C PHE A 11 -6.98 -10.61 -7.07
N PHE A 12 -5.68 -10.30 -7.08
CA PHE A 12 -4.83 -10.50 -8.27
C PHE A 12 -3.42 -11.07 -8.00
N SER A 13 -2.97 -11.07 -6.76
CA SER A 13 -1.63 -11.54 -6.41
C SER A 13 -1.57 -13.07 -6.33
N ASN A 14 -0.36 -13.61 -6.50
CA ASN A 14 -0.02 -15.03 -6.35
C ASN A 14 0.51 -15.39 -4.94
N ASN A 15 0.27 -14.54 -3.93
CA ASN A 15 0.57 -14.71 -2.49
C ASN A 15 2.04 -14.78 -2.04
N GLN A 16 3.01 -14.93 -2.95
CA GLN A 16 4.42 -15.04 -2.59
C GLN A 16 5.10 -13.68 -2.39
N THR A 17 4.74 -12.70 -3.20
CA THR A 17 5.24 -11.32 -3.12
C THR A 17 4.10 -10.37 -3.49
N PRO A 18 3.86 -9.29 -2.72
CA PRO A 18 2.93 -8.24 -3.12
C PRO A 18 3.24 -7.77 -4.55
N ASP A 19 2.23 -7.30 -5.27
CA ASP A 19 2.33 -6.78 -6.63
C ASP A 19 2.69 -7.75 -7.77
N VAL A 20 3.04 -9.01 -7.48
CA VAL A 20 3.24 -10.03 -8.53
C VAL A 20 1.90 -10.44 -9.10
N ILE A 21 1.71 -10.15 -10.39
CA ILE A 21 0.50 -10.48 -11.14
C ILE A 21 0.49 -11.98 -11.41
N GLN A 22 -0.62 -12.63 -11.09
CA GLN A 22 -0.86 -13.98 -11.55
C GLN A 22 -1.23 -13.96 -13.03
N THR A 23 -0.37 -14.53 -13.88
CA THR A 23 -0.67 -14.72 -15.31
C THR A 23 -1.85 -15.66 -15.48
N THR A 24 -2.83 -15.27 -16.31
CA THR A 24 -4.04 -16.04 -16.60
C THR A 24 -4.36 -16.01 -18.09
N ASP A 25 -5.28 -16.87 -18.53
CA ASP A 25 -5.88 -16.78 -19.87
C ASP A 25 -7.22 -16.05 -19.87
N TYR A 26 -7.51 -15.28 -18.82
CA TYR A 26 -8.80 -14.61 -18.63
C TYR A 26 -9.12 -13.65 -19.77
N TYR A 27 -8.14 -12.87 -20.23
CA TYR A 27 -8.30 -11.98 -21.37
C TYR A 27 -8.75 -12.74 -22.63
N ASP A 28 -8.04 -13.81 -22.98
CA ASP A 28 -8.30 -14.55 -24.21
C ASP A 28 -9.66 -15.26 -24.16
N ARG A 29 -10.09 -15.71 -22.97
CA ARG A 29 -11.38 -16.37 -22.77
C ARG A 29 -12.56 -15.39 -22.75
N HIS A 30 -12.43 -14.27 -22.03
CA HIS A 30 -13.59 -13.44 -21.65
C HIS A 30 -13.60 -12.04 -22.24
N ILE A 31 -12.44 -11.45 -22.58
CA ILE A 31 -12.34 -10.04 -22.98
C ILE A 31 -12.06 -9.89 -24.48
N LYS A 32 -11.28 -10.81 -25.06
CA LYS A 32 -10.93 -10.77 -26.47
C LYS A 32 -12.20 -10.74 -27.33
N GLY A 33 -12.23 -9.81 -28.29
CA GLY A 33 -13.37 -9.58 -29.17
C GLY A 33 -14.48 -8.68 -28.61
N ALA A 34 -14.34 -8.18 -27.37
CA ALA A 34 -15.32 -7.28 -26.74
C ALA A 34 -15.16 -5.81 -27.19
N GLY A 35 -15.09 -5.59 -28.51
CA GLY A 35 -14.95 -4.28 -29.14
C GLY A 35 -13.73 -3.46 -28.66
N HIS A 36 -13.83 -2.14 -28.77
CA HIS A 36 -12.74 -1.22 -28.42
C HIS A 36 -12.36 -1.26 -26.94
N LEU A 37 -13.30 -1.58 -26.04
CA LEU A 37 -13.00 -1.71 -24.61
C LEU A 37 -12.11 -2.93 -24.34
N GLY A 38 -12.35 -4.05 -25.04
CA GLY A 38 -11.48 -5.23 -24.94
C GLY A 38 -10.09 -4.97 -25.51
N GLU A 39 -10.00 -4.30 -26.66
CA GLU A 39 -8.72 -3.90 -27.27
C GLU A 39 -7.91 -2.98 -26.36
N ASP A 40 -8.57 -1.97 -25.77
CA ASP A 40 -7.95 -1.03 -24.83
C ASP A 40 -7.44 -1.75 -23.58
N PHE A 41 -8.24 -2.66 -23.00
CA PHE A 41 -7.85 -3.45 -21.83
C PHE A 41 -6.53 -4.22 -22.06
N LYS A 42 -6.31 -4.75 -23.27
CA LYS A 42 -5.07 -5.50 -23.59
C LYS A 42 -3.82 -4.64 -23.50
N SER A 43 -3.94 -3.32 -23.69
CA SER A 43 -2.82 -2.36 -23.63
C SER A 43 -2.28 -2.22 -22.21
N TYR A 44 -3.07 -2.56 -21.19
CA TYR A 44 -2.67 -2.52 -19.78
C TYR A 44 -2.24 -3.90 -19.31
N TYR A 45 -1.02 -4.00 -18.77
CA TYR A 45 -0.46 -5.25 -18.25
C TYR A 45 -0.56 -6.45 -19.21
N LYS A 46 -0.61 -6.20 -20.52
CA LYS A 46 -0.82 -7.22 -21.57
C LYS A 46 -2.11 -8.03 -21.35
N GLY A 47 -3.14 -7.40 -20.79
CA GLY A 47 -4.44 -8.02 -20.52
C GLY A 47 -4.49 -8.87 -19.25
N GLU A 48 -3.44 -8.84 -18.43
CA GLU A 48 -3.48 -9.50 -17.14
C GLU A 48 -4.32 -8.71 -16.13
N ILE A 49 -4.94 -9.45 -15.21
CA ILE A 49 -5.75 -8.88 -14.15
C ILE A 49 -4.81 -8.27 -13.10
N LYS A 50 -4.56 -6.97 -13.18
CA LYS A 50 -3.96 -6.17 -12.09
C LYS A 50 -4.88 -4.99 -11.79
N MET A 51 -5.79 -5.22 -10.85
CA MET A 51 -6.93 -4.35 -10.60
C MET A 51 -7.08 -4.07 -9.10
N GLY A 52 -6.13 -3.31 -8.54
CA GLY A 52 -6.04 -3.08 -7.09
C GLY A 52 -7.17 -2.22 -6.49
N ASP A 53 -7.76 -1.32 -7.29
CA ASP A 53 -8.85 -0.44 -6.84
C ASP A 53 -10.25 -1.06 -7.04
N THR A 54 -10.36 -2.09 -7.89
CA THR A 54 -11.64 -2.77 -8.21
C THR A 54 -12.38 -3.28 -6.96
N PRO A 55 -11.72 -3.82 -5.92
CA PRO A 55 -12.37 -4.16 -4.64
C PRO A 55 -13.25 -3.04 -4.05
N SER A 56 -12.92 -1.77 -4.24
CA SER A 56 -13.75 -0.65 -3.76
C SER A 56 -15.13 -0.58 -4.42
N LEU A 57 -15.22 -0.92 -5.70
CA LEU A 57 -16.50 -1.05 -6.40
C LEU A 57 -17.23 -2.34 -5.99
N LEU A 58 -16.49 -3.44 -5.91
CA LEU A 58 -17.04 -4.76 -5.58
C LEU A 58 -17.65 -4.80 -4.17
N TYR A 59 -17.10 -4.02 -3.24
CA TYR A 59 -17.65 -3.78 -1.90
C TYR A 59 -19.13 -3.34 -1.95
N LEU A 60 -19.48 -2.49 -2.92
CA LEU A 60 -20.83 -1.97 -3.10
C LEU A 60 -21.73 -2.90 -3.92
N MET A 61 -21.14 -3.73 -4.78
CA MET A 61 -21.89 -4.58 -5.70
C MET A 61 -22.50 -5.81 -5.01
N GLN A 62 -21.80 -6.38 -4.02
CA GLN A 62 -22.25 -7.59 -3.33
C GLN A 62 -21.79 -7.58 -1.88
N GLY A 63 -22.75 -7.43 -0.95
CA GLY A 63 -22.52 -7.30 0.49
C GLY A 63 -23.43 -6.24 1.10
N ASN A 64 -23.27 -5.98 2.40
CA ASN A 64 -23.90 -4.82 3.04
C ASN A 64 -22.86 -3.72 3.24
N PRO A 65 -22.89 -2.61 2.46
CA PRO A 65 -21.88 -1.57 2.57
C PRO A 65 -21.96 -0.74 3.86
N GLU A 66 -23.06 -0.87 4.63
CA GLU A 66 -23.20 -0.26 5.95
C GLU A 66 -22.56 -1.11 7.06
N ASP A 67 -22.11 -2.33 6.74
CA ASP A 67 -21.41 -3.22 7.67
C ASP A 67 -20.02 -3.63 7.11
N PRO A 68 -18.96 -2.85 7.41
CA PRO A 68 -17.60 -3.18 7.00
C PRO A 68 -17.05 -4.49 7.58
N THR A 69 -17.67 -5.03 8.64
CA THR A 69 -17.24 -6.29 9.26
C THR A 69 -17.85 -7.51 8.58
N GLY A 70 -18.96 -7.30 7.87
CA GLY A 70 -19.66 -8.32 7.10
C GLY A 70 -18.88 -8.81 5.88
N GLU A 71 -19.46 -9.81 5.23
CA GLU A 71 -18.95 -10.35 3.98
C GLU A 71 -19.33 -9.46 2.79
N SER A 72 -18.36 -9.18 1.93
CA SER A 72 -18.58 -8.53 0.64
C SER A 72 -17.56 -9.00 -0.40
N TRP A 73 -17.86 -8.81 -1.68
CA TRP A 73 -16.87 -9.02 -2.74
C TRP A 73 -15.69 -8.05 -2.67
N GLY A 74 -15.82 -6.94 -1.93
CA GLY A 74 -14.74 -6.00 -1.65
C GLY A 74 -13.89 -6.34 -0.43
N GLY A 75 -14.22 -7.41 0.30
CA GLY A 75 -13.52 -7.84 1.52
C GLY A 75 -14.36 -7.71 2.80
N SER A 76 -13.75 -8.09 3.92
CA SER A 76 -14.30 -8.01 5.27
C SER A 76 -13.22 -7.44 6.20
N PHE A 77 -13.59 -6.43 7.00
CA PHE A 77 -12.65 -5.56 7.70
C PHE A 77 -12.83 -5.61 9.21
N GLU A 78 -11.75 -5.29 9.92
CA GLU A 78 -11.70 -5.23 11.38
C GLU A 78 -11.71 -3.78 11.84
N SER A 79 -12.45 -3.46 12.91
CA SER A 79 -12.41 -2.12 13.50
C SER A 79 -11.02 -1.80 14.05
N ILE A 80 -10.54 -0.59 13.78
CA ILE A 80 -9.27 -0.10 14.32
C ILE A 80 -9.49 1.22 15.05
N SER A 81 -8.73 1.42 16.13
CA SER A 81 -8.72 2.67 16.92
C SER A 81 -7.48 3.52 16.68
N ARG A 82 -6.54 3.03 15.86
CA ARG A 82 -5.29 3.71 15.54
C ARG A 82 -4.79 3.39 14.13
N SER A 83 -4.23 4.39 13.47
CA SER A 83 -3.40 4.23 12.27
C SER A 83 -1.95 4.50 12.64
N ALA A 84 -1.05 3.60 12.25
CA ALA A 84 0.30 3.57 12.79
C ALA A 84 1.15 4.73 12.27
N ARG A 85 1.75 5.49 13.19
CA ARG A 85 2.70 6.56 12.87
C ARG A 85 3.87 6.50 13.85
N VAL A 86 5.08 6.64 13.31
CA VAL A 86 6.31 6.62 14.09
C VAL A 86 7.17 7.81 13.71
N VAL A 87 7.66 8.53 14.71
CA VAL A 87 8.56 9.68 14.53
C VAL A 87 9.93 9.33 15.06
N TYR A 88 10.96 9.56 14.25
CA TYR A 88 12.35 9.40 14.63
C TYR A 88 13.06 10.75 14.62
N ASP A 89 13.69 11.11 15.73
CA ASP A 89 14.58 12.27 15.89
C ASP A 89 16.07 11.88 15.84
N ARG A 90 16.34 10.61 15.49
CA ARG A 90 17.65 10.03 15.25
C ARG A 90 17.62 9.10 14.04
N MET A 91 18.79 8.70 13.55
CA MET A 91 18.87 7.60 12.58
C MET A 91 18.44 6.29 13.25
N THR A 92 17.71 5.49 12.48
CA THR A 92 17.22 4.18 12.95
C THR A 92 18.29 3.11 12.83
N THR A 93 18.12 2.06 13.61
CA THR A 93 18.96 0.85 13.62
C THR A 93 18.08 -0.40 13.53
N LEU A 94 18.67 -1.59 13.41
CA LEU A 94 17.92 -2.86 13.44
C LEU A 94 17.17 -3.12 14.76
N ALA A 95 17.42 -2.34 15.82
CA ALA A 95 16.62 -2.40 17.04
C ALA A 95 15.24 -1.74 16.87
N ASP A 96 15.08 -0.89 15.84
CA ASP A 96 13.84 -0.20 15.54
C ASP A 96 12.95 -1.08 14.66
N THR A 97 11.67 -1.25 15.04
CA THR A 97 10.69 -2.04 14.29
C THR A 97 9.41 -1.25 14.08
N VAL A 98 8.91 -1.24 12.84
CA VAL A 98 7.68 -0.54 12.44
C VAL A 98 6.70 -1.49 11.74
N ALA A 99 5.44 -1.07 11.64
CA ALA A 99 4.43 -1.80 10.88
C ALA A 99 4.59 -1.52 9.37
N PHE A 100 4.30 -2.53 8.54
CA PHE A 100 4.01 -2.33 7.11
C PHE A 100 2.94 -1.22 6.95
N CYS A 101 3.06 -0.34 5.95
CA CYS A 101 2.20 0.83 5.74
C CYS A 101 2.18 1.92 6.83
N SER A 102 3.01 1.83 7.89
CA SER A 102 3.11 2.93 8.86
C SER A 102 3.64 4.22 8.25
N VAL A 103 3.14 5.36 8.71
CA VAL A 103 3.70 6.67 8.37
C VAL A 103 4.94 6.91 9.24
N LEU A 104 6.11 6.87 8.63
CA LEU A 104 7.38 7.23 9.27
C LEU A 104 7.70 8.68 9.00
N GLU A 105 8.06 9.42 10.04
CA GLU A 105 8.58 10.79 9.94
C GLU A 105 9.99 10.85 10.52
N PHE A 106 10.98 11.07 9.65
CA PHE A 106 12.37 11.30 10.07
C PHE A 106 12.60 12.79 10.27
N ARG A 107 12.80 13.22 11.51
CA ARG A 107 13.07 14.60 11.90
C ARG A 107 14.56 14.83 12.03
N LEU A 108 15.08 15.82 11.32
CA LEU A 108 16.50 16.17 11.34
C LEU A 108 16.68 17.62 11.78
N LYS A 109 17.87 17.91 12.31
CA LYS A 109 18.35 19.25 12.59
C LYS A 109 19.41 19.63 11.56
N GLY A 110 19.40 20.88 11.13
CA GLY A 110 20.34 21.40 10.15
C GLY A 110 20.43 22.94 10.20
N PRO A 111 21.20 23.55 9.29
CA PRO A 111 21.31 25.00 9.21
C PRO A 111 19.96 25.64 8.88
N GLU A 112 19.77 26.90 9.23
CA GLU A 112 18.61 27.67 8.78
C GLU A 112 18.83 28.13 7.33
N ILE A 113 17.81 27.94 6.50
CA ILE A 113 17.82 28.32 5.08
C ILE A 113 16.56 29.13 4.75
N ASN A 114 16.63 29.91 3.68
CA ASN A 114 15.49 30.66 3.16
C ASN A 114 15.03 30.03 1.84
N VAL A 115 14.01 29.18 1.91
CA VAL A 115 13.43 28.45 0.77
C VAL A 115 11.91 28.42 0.89
N PRO A 116 11.17 28.32 -0.23
CA PRO A 116 9.73 28.01 -0.20
C PRO A 116 9.44 26.71 0.57
N ALA A 117 8.30 26.67 1.28
CA ALA A 117 7.95 25.54 2.17
C ALA A 117 7.79 24.19 1.43
N ASP A 118 7.44 24.23 0.15
CA ASP A 118 7.28 23.07 -0.73
C ASP A 118 8.58 22.68 -1.46
N SER A 119 9.70 23.35 -1.17
CA SER A 119 10.98 23.01 -1.76
C SER A 119 11.56 21.73 -1.14
N ALA A 120 11.77 20.72 -1.96
CA ALA A 120 12.59 19.57 -1.60
C ALA A 120 14.07 19.99 -1.51
N VAL A 121 14.68 19.82 -0.35
CA VAL A 121 16.06 20.30 -0.07
C VAL A 121 17.04 19.18 0.30
N PHE A 122 16.51 17.98 0.55
CA PHE A 122 17.27 16.76 0.77
C PHE A 122 16.45 15.53 0.36
N TRP A 123 17.08 14.36 0.26
CA TRP A 123 16.46 13.16 -0.29
C TRP A 123 16.85 11.92 0.49
N MET A 124 15.88 11.03 0.71
CA MET A 124 16.12 9.67 1.20
C MET A 124 16.00 8.67 0.05
N GLU A 125 17.05 7.89 -0.15
CA GLU A 125 17.10 6.79 -1.11
C GLU A 125 16.86 5.46 -0.40
N VAL A 126 15.90 4.69 -0.92
CA VAL A 126 15.55 3.35 -0.44
C VAL A 126 15.74 2.36 -1.60
N PRO A 127 16.56 1.31 -1.46
CA PRO A 127 16.68 0.26 -2.48
C PRO A 127 15.33 -0.44 -2.74
N TYR A 128 15.02 -0.72 -4.00
CA TYR A 128 13.80 -1.43 -4.39
C TYR A 128 14.05 -2.32 -5.62
N GLY A 129 14.15 -3.63 -5.40
CA GLY A 129 14.56 -4.58 -6.43
C GLY A 129 15.90 -4.20 -7.04
N ASN A 130 15.95 -4.05 -8.37
CA ASN A 130 17.14 -3.58 -9.11
C ASN A 130 17.17 -2.04 -9.29
N SER A 131 16.38 -1.31 -8.52
CA SER A 131 16.19 0.14 -8.62
C SER A 131 16.26 0.81 -7.24
N LYS A 132 15.94 2.11 -7.18
CA LYS A 132 15.80 2.85 -5.93
C LYS A 132 14.57 3.75 -5.96
N GLN A 133 13.93 3.91 -4.81
CA GLN A 133 12.92 4.93 -4.57
C GLN A 133 13.58 6.14 -3.90
N ILE A 134 13.19 7.34 -4.33
CA ILE A 134 13.73 8.61 -3.81
C ILE A 134 12.58 9.38 -3.18
N TRP A 135 12.74 9.76 -1.92
CA TRP A 135 11.74 10.48 -1.14
C TRP A 135 12.25 11.89 -0.81
N PRO A 136 11.48 12.94 -1.12
CA PRO A 136 11.88 14.31 -0.85
C PRO A 136 11.75 14.62 0.64
N GLY A 137 12.71 15.39 1.14
CA GLY A 137 12.69 15.99 2.46
C GLY A 137 12.60 17.51 2.38
N TYR A 138 11.90 18.07 3.36
CA TYR A 138 11.48 19.47 3.38
C TYR A 138 12.02 20.20 4.61
N TYR A 139 12.28 21.49 4.46
CA TYR A 139 12.58 22.39 5.56
C TYR A 139 11.29 22.86 6.21
N LEU A 140 11.15 22.62 7.52
CA LEU A 140 9.97 22.98 8.31
C LEU A 140 10.13 24.33 9.04
N GLY A 141 11.27 25.02 8.87
CA GLY A 141 11.59 26.24 9.59
C GLY A 141 12.42 26.00 10.87
N ASN A 142 13.12 27.04 11.33
CA ASN A 142 13.91 27.05 12.58
C ASN A 142 14.89 25.87 12.69
N GLY A 143 15.60 25.58 11.59
CA GLY A 143 16.58 24.48 11.53
C GLY A 143 15.96 23.07 11.58
N ASN A 144 14.63 22.93 11.44
CA ASN A 144 13.94 21.64 11.43
C ASN A 144 13.71 21.15 10.00
N TYR A 145 13.89 19.85 9.80
CA TYR A 145 13.74 19.18 8.51
C TYR A 145 12.97 17.87 8.70
N ALA A 146 12.18 17.46 7.71
CA ALA A 146 11.47 16.19 7.77
C ALA A 146 11.37 15.45 6.44
N ILE A 147 11.39 14.12 6.51
CA ILE A 147 10.99 13.19 5.44
C ILE A 147 9.84 12.34 5.96
N ASN A 148 8.80 12.19 5.13
CA ASN A 148 7.73 11.22 5.36
C ASN A 148 7.92 10.01 4.43
N TYR A 149 7.76 8.81 4.98
CA TYR A 149 7.92 7.55 4.26
C TYR A 149 6.91 6.51 4.74
N ALA A 150 6.36 5.71 3.82
CA ALA A 150 5.52 4.56 4.13
C ALA A 150 6.16 3.28 3.58
N PRO A 151 6.54 2.31 4.44
CA PRO A 151 7.11 1.05 3.99
C PRO A 151 6.12 0.22 3.17
N LYS A 152 6.58 -0.29 2.02
CA LYS A 152 5.74 -1.02 1.04
C LYS A 152 5.70 -2.54 1.23
N GLN A 153 6.56 -3.10 2.07
CA GLN A 153 6.60 -4.53 2.34
C GLN A 153 7.32 -4.81 3.66
N ALA A 154 7.13 -6.01 4.19
CA ALA A 154 7.95 -6.51 5.29
C ALA A 154 9.37 -6.84 4.81
N GLU A 155 10.36 -6.16 5.38
CA GLU A 155 11.77 -6.24 4.99
C GLU A 155 12.70 -5.65 6.07
N ILE A 156 14.01 -5.82 5.87
CA ILE A 156 14.99 -4.92 6.51
C ILE A 156 15.13 -3.72 5.59
N LEU A 157 14.55 -2.60 6.00
CA LEU A 157 14.64 -1.34 5.27
C LEU A 157 16.02 -0.72 5.53
N ARG A 158 16.76 -0.42 4.48
CA ARG A 158 18.00 0.36 4.55
C ARG A 158 17.83 1.60 3.71
N TYR A 159 18.30 2.74 4.21
CA TYR A 159 18.16 4.00 3.51
C TYR A 159 19.38 4.89 3.68
N HIS A 160 19.58 5.76 2.70
CA HIS A 160 20.62 6.78 2.71
C HIS A 160 19.98 8.13 2.50
N ILE A 161 20.37 9.12 3.32
CA ILE A 161 19.88 10.49 3.22
C ILE A 161 21.02 11.36 2.71
N THR A 162 20.74 12.12 1.65
CA THR A 162 21.69 13.06 1.04
C THR A 162 21.06 14.43 0.93
N SER A 163 21.88 15.47 1.03
CA SER A 163 21.44 16.87 0.97
C SER A 163 22.37 17.67 0.08
N LYS A 164 21.81 18.65 -0.63
CA LYS A 164 22.60 19.66 -1.35
C LYS A 164 22.93 20.88 -0.49
N ILE A 165 22.40 20.93 0.73
CA ILE A 165 22.66 22.02 1.68
C ILE A 165 24.15 21.94 2.09
N PRO A 166 24.94 23.01 1.88
CA PRO A 166 26.35 23.01 2.22
C PRO A 166 26.62 22.60 3.67
N GLY A 167 27.59 21.71 3.88
CA GLY A 167 27.99 21.24 5.21
C GLY A 167 27.08 20.18 5.84
N SER A 168 26.01 19.75 5.15
CA SER A 168 25.17 18.65 5.65
C SER A 168 25.83 17.29 5.38
N PRO A 169 26.01 16.44 6.41
CA PRO A 169 26.58 15.11 6.21
C PRO A 169 25.60 14.20 5.45
N ALA A 170 26.14 13.23 4.72
CA ALA A 170 25.35 12.08 4.31
C ALA A 170 25.01 11.25 5.55
N LEU A 171 23.75 10.83 5.67
CA LEU A 171 23.28 10.00 6.77
C LEU A 171 22.80 8.65 6.23
N ALA A 172 22.77 7.63 7.07
CA ALA A 172 22.21 6.34 6.74
C ALA A 172 21.53 5.75 7.97
N GLY A 173 20.58 4.87 7.73
CA GLY A 173 19.91 4.12 8.77
C GLY A 173 19.32 2.84 8.24
N GLU A 174 18.90 1.99 9.18
CA GLU A 174 18.21 0.76 8.88
C GLU A 174 17.13 0.49 9.92
N LEU A 175 16.11 -0.28 9.58
CA LEU A 175 15.06 -0.68 10.51
C LEU A 175 14.37 -1.96 10.04
N VAL A 176 13.63 -2.60 10.93
CA VAL A 176 12.82 -3.78 10.60
C VAL A 176 11.38 -3.35 10.29
N VAL A 177 10.88 -3.70 9.11
CA VAL A 177 9.46 -3.56 8.76
C VAL A 177 8.78 -4.90 9.00
N SER A 178 7.85 -4.93 9.95
CA SER A 178 7.09 -6.14 10.27
C SER A 178 5.90 -6.34 9.33
N ASN A 179 5.57 -7.61 9.05
CA ASN A 179 4.39 -7.98 8.26
C ASN A 179 3.10 -7.94 9.09
N ARG A 180 2.88 -6.83 9.80
CA ARG A 180 1.73 -6.61 10.67
C ARG A 180 1.26 -5.19 10.53
N TRP A 181 -0.05 -5.02 10.53
CA TRP A 181 -0.72 -3.73 10.61
C TRP A 181 -1.87 -3.78 11.63
N PRO A 182 -2.08 -2.76 12.48
CA PRO A 182 -1.26 -1.55 12.70
C PRO A 182 -0.05 -1.78 13.63
N GLY A 183 0.40 -3.02 13.80
CA GLY A 183 1.63 -3.35 14.55
C GLY A 183 1.53 -3.10 16.06
N LYS A 184 2.62 -2.69 16.70
CA LYS A 184 2.61 -2.29 18.13
C LYS A 184 2.11 -0.84 18.27
N PRO A 185 1.36 -0.49 19.33
CA PRO A 185 0.99 0.89 19.59
C PRO A 185 2.22 1.79 19.77
N ASN A 186 2.14 3.02 19.25
CA ASN A 186 3.11 4.09 19.51
C ASN A 186 2.41 5.34 20.01
N GLU A 187 3.11 6.15 20.81
CA GLU A 187 2.58 7.44 21.32
C GLU A 187 2.25 8.42 20.19
N THR A 188 2.87 8.24 19.03
CA THR A 188 2.70 9.08 17.84
C THR A 188 1.63 8.60 16.86
N ASP A 189 0.96 7.48 17.17
CA ASP A 189 -0.12 6.92 16.35
C ASP A 189 -1.26 7.93 16.19
N TYR A 190 -1.92 7.91 15.04
CA TYR A 190 -3.15 8.67 14.85
C TYR A 190 -4.29 7.96 15.56
N LEU A 191 -4.90 8.62 16.54
CA LEU A 191 -6.11 8.10 17.20
C LEU A 191 -7.31 8.24 16.27
N LEU A 192 -8.05 7.15 16.11
CA LEU A 192 -9.18 7.05 15.20
C LEU A 192 -10.49 6.95 15.97
N GLY A 193 -11.56 7.46 15.35
CA GLY A 193 -12.92 7.30 15.87
C GLY A 193 -13.48 5.90 15.62
N LYS A 194 -14.66 5.62 16.18
CA LYS A 194 -15.34 4.30 16.11
C LYS A 194 -15.72 3.80 14.70
N ASN A 195 -15.64 4.65 13.67
CA ASN A 195 -16.06 4.34 12.30
C ASN A 195 -14.85 4.04 11.38
N TRP A 196 -13.73 3.60 11.96
CA TRP A 196 -12.52 3.24 11.23
C TRP A 196 -12.30 1.73 11.24
N TYR A 197 -11.96 1.21 10.08
CA TYR A 197 -11.75 -0.21 9.83
C TYR A 197 -10.49 -0.42 8.97
N SER A 198 -9.94 -1.62 9.01
CA SER A 198 -8.75 -2.00 8.24
C SER A 198 -8.75 -3.50 7.92
N ASP A 199 -7.79 -3.94 7.11
CA ASP A 199 -7.54 -5.36 6.87
C ASP A 199 -7.50 -6.18 8.17
N SER A 200 -8.19 -7.32 8.18
CA SER A 200 -8.25 -8.20 9.35
C SER A 200 -6.88 -8.65 9.83
N SER A 201 -6.60 -8.45 11.11
CA SER A 201 -5.34 -8.85 11.77
C SER A 201 -5.28 -10.34 12.14
N ASP A 202 -6.42 -11.04 12.10
CA ASP A 202 -6.54 -12.49 12.28
C ASP A 202 -5.63 -13.27 11.29
N PRO A 203 -4.61 -14.01 11.78
CA PRO A 203 -3.69 -14.80 10.95
C PRO A 203 -4.38 -15.79 10.02
N GLU A 204 -5.55 -16.34 10.39
CA GLU A 204 -6.27 -17.30 9.55
C GLU A 204 -6.81 -16.67 8.27
N LYS A 205 -6.97 -15.35 8.25
CA LYS A 205 -7.42 -14.57 7.08
C LYS A 205 -6.27 -14.06 6.20
N TYR A 206 -5.03 -14.38 6.53
CA TYR A 206 -3.87 -14.04 5.69
C TYR A 206 -3.76 -15.00 4.51
N ASP A 207 -3.43 -14.45 3.34
CA ASP A 207 -2.97 -15.22 2.18
C ASP A 207 -1.46 -15.01 2.03
N GLY A 208 -0.66 -15.93 2.59
CA GLY A 208 0.78 -15.74 2.71
C GLY A 208 1.11 -14.50 3.55
N LYS A 209 1.75 -13.49 2.93
CA LYS A 209 2.07 -12.22 3.60
C LYS A 209 0.92 -11.20 3.58
N LEU A 210 -0.15 -11.47 2.84
CA LEU A 210 -1.20 -10.49 2.58
C LEU A 210 -2.22 -10.49 3.73
N GLN A 211 -2.15 -9.48 4.60
CA GLN A 211 -3.09 -9.30 5.72
C GLN A 211 -4.51 -9.15 5.17
N GLY A 212 -5.44 -9.98 5.67
CA GLY A 212 -6.82 -10.02 5.21
C GLY A 212 -7.03 -10.53 3.77
N GLY A 213 -5.98 -10.99 3.06
CA GLY A 213 -6.06 -11.38 1.65
C GLY A 213 -7.10 -12.47 1.35
N LYS A 214 -7.31 -13.42 2.28
CA LYS A 214 -8.32 -14.48 2.10
C LYS A 214 -9.76 -13.98 2.07
N THR A 215 -10.03 -12.80 2.64
CA THR A 215 -11.39 -12.22 2.67
C THR A 215 -11.88 -11.88 1.26
N LEU A 216 -10.97 -11.49 0.36
CA LEU A 216 -11.23 -11.22 -1.06
C LEU A 216 -10.96 -12.43 -1.95
N LEU A 217 -9.89 -13.18 -1.68
CA LEU A 217 -9.48 -14.31 -2.52
C LEU A 217 -10.60 -15.32 -2.75
N LYS A 218 -11.39 -15.61 -1.71
CA LYS A 218 -12.50 -16.57 -1.81
C LYS A 218 -13.59 -16.17 -2.82
N TRP A 219 -13.74 -14.87 -3.08
CA TRP A 219 -14.71 -14.32 -4.03
C TRP A 219 -14.16 -14.17 -5.44
N ARG A 220 -12.85 -14.33 -5.63
CA ARG A 220 -12.16 -14.03 -6.91
C ARG A 220 -12.83 -14.71 -8.10
N ASN A 221 -13.16 -16.00 -7.98
CA ASN A 221 -13.80 -16.74 -9.07
C ASN A 221 -15.20 -16.22 -9.40
N ASP A 222 -16.01 -15.90 -8.39
CA ASP A 222 -17.37 -15.39 -8.59
C ASP A 222 -17.35 -14.00 -9.24
N ILE A 223 -16.45 -13.13 -8.78
CA ILE A 223 -16.23 -11.80 -9.34
C ILE A 223 -15.81 -11.90 -10.81
N LEU A 224 -14.82 -12.74 -11.12
CA LEU A 224 -14.32 -12.91 -12.48
C LEU A 224 -15.35 -13.56 -13.41
N ALA A 225 -16.18 -14.47 -12.89
CA ALA A 225 -17.29 -15.04 -13.65
C ALA A 225 -18.38 -13.99 -13.94
N ASP A 226 -18.75 -13.16 -12.96
CA ASP A 226 -19.71 -12.06 -13.16
C ASP A 226 -19.18 -11.05 -14.17
N TRP A 227 -17.92 -10.64 -14.04
CA TRP A 227 -17.31 -9.69 -14.95
C TRP A 227 -17.19 -10.26 -16.36
N GLY A 228 -16.90 -11.56 -16.51
CA GLY A 228 -16.86 -12.24 -17.79
C GLY A 228 -18.21 -12.17 -18.51
N LYS A 229 -19.33 -12.38 -17.79
CA LYS A 229 -20.69 -12.23 -18.36
C LYS A 229 -20.96 -10.81 -18.86
N ARG A 230 -20.42 -9.79 -18.19
CA ARG A 230 -20.58 -8.38 -18.60
C ARG A 230 -19.76 -8.06 -19.84
N TRP A 231 -18.59 -8.68 -20.00
CA TRP A 231 -17.80 -8.56 -21.24
C TRP A 231 -18.51 -9.17 -22.45
N GLU A 232 -19.27 -10.26 -22.27
CA GLU A 232 -20.06 -10.85 -23.36
C GLU A 232 -21.08 -9.86 -23.95
N TRP A 233 -21.59 -8.90 -23.17
CA TRP A 233 -22.53 -7.88 -23.68
C TRP A 233 -21.91 -6.94 -24.73
N LEU A 234 -20.58 -6.86 -24.76
CA LEU A 234 -19.82 -5.99 -25.66
C LEU A 234 -19.32 -6.74 -26.89
N ARG A 235 -19.52 -8.07 -26.94
CA ARG A 235 -19.26 -8.84 -28.15
C ARG A 235 -20.39 -8.58 -29.12
N VAL A 236 -20.03 -8.18 -30.33
CA VAL A 236 -20.96 -8.03 -31.44
C VAL A 236 -20.89 -9.32 -32.24
N ASP A 237 -22.04 -9.93 -32.51
CA ASP A 237 -22.16 -11.09 -33.41
C ASP A 237 -21.59 -10.81 -34.81
#